data_AF-A0A1H6F249-F1
#
_entry.id   AF-A0A1H6F249-F1
#
_cell.length_a   1.000
_cell.length_b   1.000
_cell.length_c   1.000
_cell.angle_alpha   90.00
_cell.angle_beta   90.00
_cell.angle_gamma   90.00
#
_symmetry.space_group_name_H-M   'P 1'
#
loop_
_entity.id
_entity.type
_entity.pdbx_description
1 polymer ?
#
loop_
_entity_poly.entity_id
_entity_poly.type
_entity_poly.pdbx_seq_one_letter_code
_entity_poly.pdbx_strand_id
1 'polypeptide(L)' 'MRYNIVLFLLAGGALVSAISLIQLRYDNHRLFQQLQQQEKTHAQLEVEWGQLQLEQSVWARPARIEKIAKEQLQMFIPAP' A
#
# COMPACT_ATOMS: atom_id res chain seq x y z
N MET A 1 49.61 30.58 15.67
CA MET A 1 48.68 29.85 16.57
C MET A 1 47.20 30.10 16.26
N ARG A 2 46.72 31.34 16.09
CA ARG A 2 45.29 31.64 15.90
C ARG A 2 44.63 30.94 14.69
N TYR A 3 45.37 30.79 13.59
CA TYR A 3 44.87 30.13 12.36
C TYR A 3 44.67 28.61 12.52
N ASN A 4 45.56 27.95 13.27
CA ASN A 4 45.48 26.51 13.49
C ASN A 4 44.21 26.13 14.27
N ILE A 5 43.80 26.97 15.24
CA ILE A 5 42.58 26.76 16.03
C ILE A 5 41.34 26.81 15.12
N VAL A 6 41.29 27.77 14.19
CA VAL A 6 40.18 27.89 13.23
C VAL A 6 40.12 26.67 12.31
N LEU A 7 41.27 26.19 11.82
CA LEU A 7 41.33 24.98 11.01
C LEU A 7 40.83 23.73 11.76
N PHE A 8 41.21 23.57 13.03
CA PHE A 8 40.73 22.45 13.85
C PHE A 8 39.23 22.53 14.11
N LEU A 9 38.68 23.73 14.36
CA LEU A 9 37.23 23.91 14.53
C LEU A 9 36.46 23.57 13.26
N LEU A 10 36.96 24.00 12.09
CA LEU A 10 36.32 23.73 10.81
C LEU A 10 36.38 22.23 10.47
N ALA A 11 37.54 21.59 10.69
CA ALA A 11 37.68 20.14 10.53
C ALA A 11 36.77 19.36 11.48
N GLY A 12 36.68 19.77 12.75
CA GLY A 12 35.77 19.16 13.72
C GLY A 12 34.31 19.31 13.32
N GLY A 13 33.89 20.51 12.89
CA GLY A 13 32.54 20.76 12.39
C GLY A 13 32.19 19.91 11.17
N ALA A 14 33.12 19.77 10.22
CA ALA A 14 32.95 18.94 9.03
C ALA A 14 32.78 17.44 9.41
N LEU A 15 33.57 16.94 10.37
CA LEU A 15 33.45 15.56 10.84
C LEU A 15 32.09 15.31 11.52
N VAL A 16 31.64 16.22 12.39
CA VAL A 16 30.34 16.12 13.04
C VAL A 16 29.20 16.14 12.00
N SER A 17 29.29 17.03 11.01
CA SER A 17 28.32 17.09 9.91
C SER A 17 28.29 15.79 9.09
N ALA A 18 29.45 15.23 8.76
CA ALA A 18 29.54 13.97 8.03
C ALA A 18 28.91 12.80 8.80
N ILE A 19 29.19 12.68 10.10
CA ILE A 19 28.61 11.64 10.96
C ILE A 19 27.09 11.80 11.07
N SER A 20 26.61 13.03 11.27
CA SER A 20 25.18 13.32 11.36
C SER A 20 24.44 12.97 10.06
N LEU A 21 25.03 13.28 8.90
CA LEU A 21 24.46 12.92 7.60
C LEU A 21 24.32 11.41 7.42
N ILE A 22 25.33 10.64 7.84
CA ILE A 22 25.31 9.17 7.75
C ILE A 22 24.17 8.60 8.61
N GLN A 23 24.00 9.10 9.84
CA GLN A 23 22.90 8.68 10.70
C GLN A 23 21.54 8.99 10.06
N LEU A 24 21.37 10.22 9.57
CA LEU A 24 20.12 10.63 8.93
C LEU A 24 19.79 9.79 7.68
N ARG A 25 20.82 9.42 6.91
CA ARG A 25 20.69 8.54 5.74
C ARG A 25 20.24 7.14 6.14
N TYR A 26 20.80 6.59 7.22
CA TYR A 26 20.43 5.27 7.74
C TYR A 26 18.98 5.24 8.20
N ASP A 27 18.57 6.23 9.00
CA ASP A 27 17.20 6.33 9.50
C ASP A 27 16.19 6.53 8.37
N ASN A 28 16.52 7.35 7.37
CA ASN A 28 15.70 7.52 6.17
C ASN A 28 15.47 6.18 5.46
N HIS A 29 16.54 5.41 5.23
CA HIS A 29 16.42 4.15 4.51
C HIS A 29 15.54 3.15 5.29
N ARG A 30 15.72 3.08 6.61
CA ARG A 30 14.91 2.20 7.47
C ARG A 30 13.43 2.59 7.47
N LEU A 31 13.11 3.88 7.64
CA LEU A 31 11.73 4.36 7.61
C LEU A 31 11.08 4.13 6.24
N PHE A 32 11.84 4.37 5.17
CA PHE A 32 11.38 4.13 3.80
C PHE A 32 11.09 2.65 3.52
N GLN A 33 11.92 1.74 4.05
CA GLN A 33 11.65 0.30 3.95
C GLN A 33 10.36 -0.10 4.68
N GLN A 34 10.11 0.47 5.87
CA GLN A 34 8.87 0.21 6.62
C GLN A 34 7.64 0.70 5.87
N LEU A 35 7.70 1.92 5.32
CA LEU A 35 6.63 2.47 4.49
C LEU A 35 6.33 1.57 3.29
N GLN A 36 7.37 1.19 2.53
CA GLN A 36 7.20 0.30 1.39
C GLN A 36 6.60 -1.06 1.76
N GLN A 37 6.90 -1.59 2.94
CA GLN A 37 6.31 -2.85 3.39
C GLN A 37 4.80 -2.71 3.62
N GLN A 38 4.37 -1.60 4.24
CA GLN A 38 2.95 -1.33 4.46
C GLN A 38 2.21 -1.08 3.14
N GLU A 39 2.81 -0.33 2.22
CA GLU A 39 2.24 -0.10 0.88
C GLU A 39 2.07 -1.42 0.10
N LYS A 40 3.05 -2.32 0.17
CA LYS A 40 2.94 -3.65 -0.44
C LYS A 40 1.79 -4.45 0.13
N THR A 41 1.64 -4.45 1.46
CA THR A 41 0.51 -5.13 2.11
C THR A 41 -0.82 -4.50 1.69
N HIS A 42 -0.92 -3.17 1.66
CA HIS A 42 -2.12 -2.48 1.18
C HIS A 42 -2.47 -2.87 -0.26
N ALA A 43 -1.48 -2.86 -1.17
CA ALA A 43 -1.68 -3.26 -2.56
C ALA A 43 -2.14 -4.72 -2.70
N GLN A 44 -1.63 -5.64 -1.86
CA GLN A 44 -2.09 -7.03 -1.84
C GLN A 44 -3.56 -7.13 -1.41
N LEU A 45 -3.95 -6.42 -0.35
CA LEU A 45 -5.34 -6.40 0.11
C LEU A 45 -6.28 -5.80 -0.95
N GLU A 46 -5.84 -4.77 -1.67
CA GLU A 46 -6.64 -4.16 -2.74
C GLU A 46 -6.89 -5.13 -3.91
N VAL A 47 -5.87 -5.93 -4.27
CA VAL A 47 -6.02 -7.00 -5.26
C VAL A 47 -6.99 -8.07 -4.77
N GLU A 48 -6.83 -8.56 -3.53
CA GLU A 48 -7.72 -9.56 -2.94
C GLU A 48 -9.16 -9.04 -2.87
N TRP A 49 -9.35 -7.80 -2.46
CA TRP A 49 -10.65 -7.14 -2.44
C TRP A 49 -11.27 -7.06 -3.84
N GLY A 50 -10.47 -6.70 -4.86
CA GLY A 50 -10.91 -6.70 -6.25
C GLY A 50 -11.36 -8.09 -6.72
N GLN A 51 -10.63 -9.15 -6.35
CA GLN A 51 -11.02 -10.53 -6.64
C GLN A 51 -12.35 -10.90 -5.97
N LEU A 52 -12.50 -10.59 -4.67
CA LEU A 52 -13.74 -10.83 -3.94
C LEU A 52 -14.93 -10.06 -4.51
N GLN A 53 -14.71 -8.83 -4.99
CA GLN A 53 -15.76 -8.06 -5.66
C GLN A 53 -16.18 -8.69 -6.99
N LEU A 54 -15.23 -9.21 -7.76
CA LEU A 54 -15.54 -9.96 -8.98
C LEU A 54 -16.31 -11.24 -8.66
N GLU A 55 -15.90 -12.00 -7.65
CA GLU A 55 -16.63 -13.17 -7.17
C GLU A 55 -18.06 -12.82 -6.73
N GLN A 56 -18.25 -11.74 -5.96
CA GLN A 56 -19.58 -11.27 -5.57
C GLN A 56 -20.42 -10.84 -6.77
N SER A 57 -19.83 -10.17 -7.76
CA SER A 57 -20.55 -9.71 -8.95
C SER A 57 -21.13 -10.87 -9.77
N VAL A 58 -20.47 -12.04 -9.76
CA VAL A 58 -20.95 -13.26 -10.41
C VAL A 58 -22.15 -13.88 -9.66
N TRP A 59 -22.25 -13.68 -8.34
CA TRP A 59 -23.30 -14.28 -7.51
C TRP A 59 -24.47 -13.33 -7.22
N ALA A 60 -24.30 -12.02 -7.42
CA ALA A 60 -25.24 -11.01 -6.95
C ALA A 60 -26.51 -10.84 -7.81
N ARG A 61 -26.51 -11.09 -9.11
CA ARG A 61 -27.66 -10.76 -10.01
C ARG A 61 -27.51 -11.59 -11.29
N PRO A 62 -28.36 -12.56 -11.73
CA PRO A 62 -29.81 -12.72 -11.54
C PRO A 62 -30.31 -14.17 -11.26
N ALA A 63 -29.43 -15.17 -11.15
CA ALA A 63 -29.81 -16.59 -11.22
C ALA A 63 -30.69 -17.07 -10.06
N ARG A 64 -30.51 -16.50 -8.85
CA ARG A 64 -31.35 -16.83 -7.68
C ARG A 64 -32.77 -16.28 -7.83
N ILE A 65 -32.93 -15.07 -8.37
CA ILE A 65 -34.25 -14.46 -8.59
C ILE A 65 -34.99 -15.21 -9.69
N GLU A 66 -34.30 -15.57 -10.77
CA GLU A 66 -34.89 -16.33 -11.88
C GLU A 66 -35.31 -17.73 -11.44
N LYS A 67 -34.49 -18.41 -10.63
CA LYS A 67 -34.83 -19.74 -10.07
C LYS A 67 -36.03 -19.67 -9.12
N ILE A 68 -36.08 -18.67 -8.22
CA ILE A 68 -37.23 -18.46 -7.33
C ILE A 68 -38.49 -18.08 -8.13
N ALA A 69 -38.37 -17.24 -9.16
CA ALA A 69 -39.50 -16.86 -10.01
C ALA A 69 -40.06 -18.03 -10.85
N LYS A 70 -39.19 -18.92 -11.34
CA LYS A 70 -39.61 -20.14 -12.06
C LYS A 70 -40.18 -21.20 -11.13
N GLU A 71 -39.50 -21.48 -10.01
CA GLU A 71 -39.85 -22.61 -9.13
C GLU A 71 -40.97 -22.28 -8.13
N GLN A 72 -41.02 -21.05 -7.58
CA GLN A 72 -42.03 -20.67 -6.58
C GLN A 72 -43.19 -19.86 -7.16
N LEU A 73 -42.96 -19.07 -8.22
CA LEU A 73 -43.99 -18.19 -8.81
C LEU A 73 -44.57 -18.72 -10.13
N GLN A 74 -44.09 -19.86 -10.64
CA GLN A 74 -44.50 -20.46 -11.93
C GLN A 74 -44.57 -19.45 -13.09
N MET A 75 -43.68 -18.45 -13.09
CA MET A 75 -43.65 -17.45 -14.16
C MET A 75 -42.96 -18.06 -15.39
N PHE A 76 -43.73 -18.21 -16.47
CA PHE A 76 -43.21 -18.53 -17.80
C PHE A 76 -43.19 -17.26 -18.66
N ILE A 77 -42.12 -17.10 -19.42
CA ILE A 77 -42.00 -16.01 -20.40
C ILE A 77 -43.03 -16.29 -21.51
N PRO A 78 -44.01 -15.40 -21.75
CA PRO A 78 -44.97 -15.61 -22.82
C PRO A 78 -44.25 -15.55 -24.16
N ALA A 79 -44.48 -16.56 -25.00
CA ALA A 79 -44.04 -16.56 -26.39
C ALA A 79 -44.86 -15.52 -27.19
N PRO A 80 -44.26 -14.89 -28.22
CA PRO A 80 -44.94 -13.87 -29.05
C PRO A 80 -46.15 -14.42 -29.79
#